data_AF-A0A4Q2Z9I2-F1
#
_entry.id   AF-A0A4Q2Z9I2-F1
#
_cell.length_a   1.000
_cell.length_b   1.000
_cell.length_c   1.000
_cell.angle_alpha   90.00
_cell.angle_beta   90.00
_cell.angle_gamma   90.00
#
_symmetry.space_group_name_H-M   'P 1'
#
loop_
_entity.id
_entity.type
_entity.pdbx_description
1 polymer ?
#
loop_
_entity_poly.entity_id
_entity_poly.type
_entity_poly.pdbx_seq_one_letter_code
_entity_poly.pdbx_strand_id
1 'polypeptide(L)'
;MANIFPRWSNLLPLKIAVCAGTAAAGVALAFAYYATPKTSVVGYQPSQPIPFSHKIHVDQLGLDCRYCHSFVDVAGHSNVPTGNTCWNCHQHVQRDSPKLAPLHRSMDVNYPGYDGKPIEWVRVHKSPDYVYFNHSAHVNRGISCQSCHGDVNKMEVVYQVENHSMGWCLDCHRAPEKHLRPLEEVFNFAYNAETYLNNNPHLAGQGVKTTEDLGLKLKEQFKINPKTSCATCHH
;
A
#
# COMPACT_ATOMS: atom_id res chain seq x y z
N MET A 1 45.69 -23.04 53.90
CA MET A 1 45.19 -23.04 52.51
C MET A 1 44.98 -21.59 52.11
N ALA A 2 45.76 -21.08 51.15
CA ALA A 2 45.58 -19.72 50.66
C ALA A 2 44.20 -19.62 50.00
N ASN A 3 43.42 -18.60 50.37
CA ASN A 3 42.12 -18.36 49.77
C ASN A 3 42.36 -17.73 48.39
N ILE A 4 42.46 -18.57 47.35
CA ILE A 4 42.87 -18.17 45.98
C ILE A 4 41.87 -17.17 45.37
N PHE A 5 40.60 -17.21 45.79
CA PHE A 5 39.57 -16.28 45.33
C PHE A 5 38.87 -15.56 46.50
N PRO A 6 38.69 -14.23 46.41
CA PRO A 6 37.90 -13.48 47.40
C PRO A 6 36.44 -13.98 47.47
N ARG A 7 35.79 -13.85 48.64
CA ARG A 7 34.39 -14.28 48.83
C ARG A 7 33.38 -13.66 47.85
N TRP A 8 33.67 -12.46 47.32
CA TRP A 8 32.80 -11.80 46.33
C TRP A 8 32.76 -12.55 44.99
N SER A 9 33.75 -13.38 44.69
CA SER A 9 33.82 -14.17 43.44
C SER A 9 32.76 -15.26 43.37
N ASN A 10 32.16 -15.68 44.49
CA ASN A 10 31.03 -16.64 44.50
C ASN A 10 29.76 -16.07 43.83
N LEU A 11 29.60 -14.74 43.82
CA LEU A 11 28.48 -14.06 43.16
C LEU A 11 28.76 -13.76 41.68
N LEU A 12 30.01 -13.88 41.24
CA LEU A 12 30.41 -13.52 39.88
C LEU A 12 29.74 -14.39 38.80
N PRO A 13 29.65 -15.74 38.93
CA PRO A 13 28.94 -16.57 37.96
C PRO A 13 27.45 -16.19 37.83
N LEU A 14 26.80 -15.87 38.95
CA LEU A 14 25.41 -15.43 38.96
C LEU A 14 25.25 -14.08 38.24
N LYS A 15 26.13 -13.10 38.51
CA LYS A 15 26.12 -11.81 37.82
C LYS A 15 26.35 -11.96 36.32
N ILE A 16 27.29 -12.80 35.92
CA ILE A 16 27.56 -13.11 34.50
C ILE A 16 26.33 -13.75 33.85
N ALA A 17 25.73 -14.75 34.51
CA ALA A 17 24.53 -15.42 34.00
C ALA A 17 23.34 -14.47 33.84
N VAL A 18 23.12 -13.57 34.82
CA VAL A 18 22.07 -12.55 34.74
C VAL A 18 22.36 -11.57 33.60
N CYS A 19 23.57 -11.00 33.53
CA CYS A 19 23.94 -10.06 32.47
C CYS A 19 23.82 -10.69 31.08
N ALA A 20 24.35 -11.91 30.90
CA ALA A 20 24.26 -12.64 29.64
C ALA A 20 22.81 -12.97 29.28
N GLY A 21 22.00 -13.42 30.24
CA GLY A 21 20.57 -13.68 30.05
C GLY A 21 19.81 -12.43 29.64
N THR A 22 20.04 -11.30 30.31
CA THR A 22 19.41 -10.02 29.95
C THR A 22 19.85 -9.52 28.57
N ALA A 23 21.12 -9.67 28.22
CA ALA A 23 21.63 -9.28 26.91
C ALA A 23 21.02 -10.15 25.79
N ALA A 24 20.98 -11.46 26.00
CA ALA A 24 20.36 -12.40 25.05
C ALA A 24 18.87 -12.12 24.87
N ALA A 25 18.14 -11.89 25.96
CA ALA A 25 16.73 -11.50 25.91
C ALA A 25 16.53 -10.17 25.19
N GLY A 26 17.38 -9.17 25.47
CA GLY A 26 17.35 -7.87 24.79
C GLY A 26 17.59 -8.00 23.28
N VAL A 27 18.58 -8.78 22.86
CA VAL A 27 18.85 -9.06 21.44
C VAL A 27 17.68 -9.80 20.78
N ALA A 28 17.12 -10.81 21.44
CA ALA A 28 15.98 -11.56 20.92
C ALA A 28 14.74 -10.67 20.74
N LEU A 29 14.45 -9.79 21.70
CA LEU A 29 13.34 -8.84 21.61
C LEU A 29 13.58 -7.79 20.51
N ALA A 30 14.79 -7.26 20.42
CA ALA A 30 15.16 -6.31 19.37
C ALA A 30 15.00 -6.96 17.99
N PHE A 31 15.51 -8.18 17.81
CA PHE A 31 15.36 -8.92 16.55
C PHE A 31 13.88 -9.18 16.24
N ALA A 32 13.10 -9.66 17.21
CA ALA A 32 11.68 -9.93 17.02
C ALA A 32 10.86 -8.69 16.61
N TYR A 33 11.28 -7.50 17.04
CA TYR A 33 10.64 -6.23 16.67
C TYR A 33 11.14 -5.69 15.32
N TYR A 34 12.45 -5.57 15.13
CA TYR A 34 13.06 -4.91 13.96
C TYR A 34 13.13 -5.79 12.71
N ALA A 35 13.03 -7.11 12.85
CA ALA A 35 12.96 -8.04 11.71
C ALA A 35 11.54 -8.16 11.11
N THR A 36 10.59 -7.32 11.55
CA THR A 36 9.22 -7.36 11.02
C THR A 36 9.08 -6.56 9.71
N PRO A 37 8.15 -6.94 8.81
CA PRO A 37 7.87 -6.16 7.60
C PRO A 37 7.51 -4.71 7.88
N LYS A 38 6.86 -4.43 9.02
CA LYS A 38 6.48 -3.06 9.42
C LYS A 38 7.68 -2.13 9.54
N THR A 39 8.84 -2.63 9.95
CA THR A 39 10.06 -1.83 10.11
C THR A 39 10.97 -1.87 8.89
N SER A 40 10.84 -2.88 8.02
CA SER A 40 11.74 -3.06 6.88
C SER A 40 11.26 -2.46 5.56
N VAL A 41 9.94 -2.36 5.32
CA VAL A 41 9.41 -1.92 4.02
C VAL A 41 8.61 -0.62 4.07
N VAL A 42 7.99 -0.29 5.20
CA VAL A 42 7.18 0.93 5.34
C VAL A 42 8.08 2.16 5.22
N GLY A 43 7.65 3.15 4.45
CA GLY A 43 8.41 4.36 4.13
C GLY A 43 9.38 4.19 2.96
N TYR A 44 9.45 3.01 2.31
CA TYR A 44 10.24 2.86 1.09
C TYR A 44 9.73 3.81 0.01
N GLN A 45 10.58 4.75 -0.41
CA GLN A 45 10.27 5.85 -1.33
C GLN A 45 11.44 6.05 -2.31
N PRO A 46 11.57 5.20 -3.34
CA PRO A 46 12.66 5.29 -4.29
C PRO A 46 12.55 6.53 -5.18
N SER A 47 13.69 7.04 -5.64
CA SER A 47 13.73 8.03 -6.71
C SER A 47 13.17 7.43 -7.99
N GLN A 48 12.28 8.18 -8.65
CA GLN A 48 11.69 7.78 -9.93
C GLN A 48 12.41 8.47 -11.10
N PRO A 49 12.41 7.89 -12.31
CA PRO A 49 12.99 8.53 -13.49
C PRO A 49 12.34 9.89 -13.78
N ILE A 50 11.03 9.98 -13.59
CA ILE A 50 10.25 11.21 -13.62
C ILE A 50 9.64 11.39 -12.22
N PRO A 51 9.80 12.56 -11.58
CA PRO A 51 9.17 12.84 -10.28
C PRO A 51 7.67 13.10 -10.45
N PHE A 52 6.91 12.05 -10.75
CA PHE A 52 5.47 12.11 -10.96
C PHE A 52 4.74 12.38 -9.63
N SER A 53 3.97 13.46 -9.60
CA SER A 53 3.20 13.89 -8.43
C SER A 53 1.73 13.49 -8.57
N HIS A 54 1.28 12.54 -7.76
CA HIS A 54 -0.15 12.21 -7.68
C HIS A 54 -0.97 13.36 -7.11
N LYS A 55 -0.36 14.17 -6.22
CA LYS A 55 -0.96 15.41 -5.70
C LYS A 55 -1.40 16.38 -6.79
N ILE A 56 -0.58 16.60 -7.81
CA ILE A 56 -0.97 17.48 -8.92
C ILE A 56 -2.09 16.81 -9.74
N HIS A 57 -1.90 15.56 -10.14
CA HIS A 57 -2.78 14.90 -11.09
C HIS A 57 -4.15 14.52 -10.51
N VAL A 58 -4.21 14.16 -9.23
CA VAL A 58 -5.43 13.68 -8.58
C VAL A 58 -6.06 14.78 -7.75
N ASP A 59 -5.33 15.39 -6.80
CA ASP A 59 -5.90 16.36 -5.87
C ASP A 59 -6.16 17.73 -6.54
N GLN A 60 -5.22 18.25 -7.34
CA GLN A 60 -5.40 19.56 -7.99
C GLN A 60 -6.19 19.49 -9.30
N LEU A 61 -5.99 18.45 -10.11
CA LEU A 61 -6.63 18.32 -11.42
C LEU A 61 -7.88 17.42 -11.42
N GLY A 62 -8.10 16.63 -10.36
CA GLY A 62 -9.29 15.78 -10.24
C GLY A 62 -9.31 14.56 -11.16
N LEU A 63 -8.16 14.07 -11.64
CA LEU A 63 -8.13 12.88 -12.50
C LEU A 63 -8.52 11.62 -11.72
N ASP A 64 -9.43 10.84 -12.30
CA ASP A 64 -9.79 9.53 -11.79
C ASP A 64 -8.60 8.55 -11.89
N CYS A 65 -8.44 7.72 -10.87
CA CYS A 65 -7.33 6.75 -10.78
C CYS A 65 -7.23 5.84 -12.02
N ARG A 66 -8.38 5.47 -12.60
CA ARG A 66 -8.48 4.56 -13.75
C ARG A 66 -8.06 5.20 -15.06
N TYR A 67 -7.92 6.53 -15.12
CA TYR A 67 -7.38 7.19 -16.32
C TYR A 67 -5.96 6.68 -16.64
N CYS A 68 -5.14 6.51 -15.60
CA CYS A 68 -3.79 5.97 -15.72
C CYS A 68 -3.73 4.47 -15.41
N HIS A 69 -4.46 4.02 -14.38
CA HIS A 69 -4.48 2.64 -13.91
C HIS A 69 -5.67 1.87 -14.47
N SER A 70 -5.80 1.87 -15.80
CA SER A 70 -6.99 1.46 -16.55
C SER A 70 -7.43 0.00 -16.38
N PHE A 71 -6.56 -0.89 -15.89
CA PHE A 71 -6.90 -2.31 -15.71
C PHE A 71 -7.20 -2.70 -14.26
N VAL A 72 -7.21 -1.75 -13.32
CA VAL A 72 -7.36 -2.03 -11.89
C VAL A 72 -8.65 -2.77 -11.53
N ASP A 73 -9.73 -2.54 -12.28
CA ASP A 73 -11.07 -3.10 -12.06
C ASP A 73 -11.38 -4.31 -12.95
N VAL A 74 -10.50 -4.69 -13.86
CA VAL A 74 -10.73 -5.86 -14.75
C VAL A 74 -9.64 -6.93 -14.61
N ALA A 75 -8.41 -6.57 -14.26
CA ALA A 75 -7.27 -7.48 -14.21
C ALA A 75 -6.74 -7.71 -12.79
N GLY A 76 -6.00 -8.80 -12.62
CA GLY A 76 -5.31 -9.06 -11.36
C GLY A 76 -4.15 -8.10 -11.09
N HIS A 77 -3.49 -7.62 -12.14
CA HIS A 77 -2.43 -6.63 -12.06
C HIS A 77 -2.95 -5.26 -12.51
N SER A 78 -2.77 -4.24 -11.68
CA SER A 78 -2.97 -2.84 -12.08
C SER A 78 -1.75 -2.34 -12.84
N ASN A 79 -1.95 -1.87 -14.06
CA ASN A 79 -0.87 -1.37 -14.92
C ASN A 79 -0.28 -0.07 -14.41
N VAL A 80 1.00 0.14 -14.69
CA VAL A 80 1.59 1.49 -14.76
C VAL A 80 1.29 2.04 -16.15
N PRO A 81 0.86 3.32 -16.29
CA PRO A 81 0.54 3.87 -17.60
C PRO A 81 1.73 3.83 -18.55
N THR A 82 1.44 3.70 -19.83
CA THR A 82 2.46 3.83 -20.88
C THR A 82 2.82 5.31 -21.09
N GLY A 83 3.92 5.58 -21.79
CA GLY A 83 4.31 6.94 -22.15
C GLY A 83 3.22 7.69 -22.93
N ASN A 84 2.39 6.97 -23.72
CA ASN A 84 1.25 7.53 -24.45
C ASN A 84 0.26 8.26 -23.54
N THR A 85 -0.09 7.68 -22.39
CA THR A 85 -1.02 8.29 -21.44
C THR A 85 -0.49 9.65 -20.96
N CYS A 86 0.82 9.74 -20.70
CA CYS A 86 1.47 10.99 -20.34
C CYS A 86 1.53 11.96 -21.54
N TRP A 87 1.80 11.43 -22.73
CA TRP A 87 1.97 12.20 -23.96
C TRP A 87 0.68 12.88 -24.44
N ASN A 88 -0.48 12.32 -24.13
CA ASN A 88 -1.80 12.91 -24.42
C ASN A 88 -1.87 14.39 -24.01
N CYS A 89 -1.25 14.76 -22.89
CA CYS A 89 -1.22 16.14 -22.39
C CYS A 89 0.17 16.77 -22.46
N HIS A 90 1.24 16.04 -22.10
CA HIS A 90 2.58 16.61 -21.95
C HIS A 90 3.29 16.97 -23.26
N GLN A 91 2.70 16.61 -24.41
CA GLN A 91 3.09 17.19 -25.69
C GLN A 91 2.77 18.70 -25.79
N HIS A 92 1.92 19.23 -24.90
CA HIS A 92 1.53 20.65 -24.83
C HIS A 92 1.69 21.24 -23.42
N VAL A 93 1.46 20.47 -22.37
CA VAL A 93 1.47 20.95 -20.96
C VAL A 93 2.82 20.69 -20.33
N GLN A 94 3.44 21.74 -19.77
CA GLN A 94 4.77 21.67 -19.16
C GLN A 94 5.83 21.05 -20.10
N ARG A 95 5.66 21.22 -21.42
CA ARG A 95 6.48 20.57 -22.44
C ARG A 95 7.97 20.85 -22.21
N ASP A 96 8.35 22.08 -21.90
CA ASP A 96 9.76 22.45 -21.75
C ASP A 96 10.36 22.11 -20.38
N SER A 97 9.60 21.42 -19.51
CA SER A 97 10.09 21.03 -18.19
C SER A 97 11.24 20.03 -18.30
N PRO A 98 12.41 20.30 -17.70
CA PRO A 98 13.54 19.38 -17.74
C PRO A 98 13.24 18.06 -17.01
N LYS A 99 12.26 18.06 -16.09
CA LYS A 99 11.80 16.86 -15.37
C LYS A 99 11.15 15.83 -16.30
N LEU A 100 10.66 16.26 -17.47
CA LEU A 100 10.00 15.40 -18.46
C LEU A 100 10.96 14.92 -19.55
N ALA A 101 12.27 15.20 -19.45
CA ALA A 101 13.25 14.70 -20.42
C ALA A 101 13.16 13.18 -20.67
N PRO A 102 12.93 12.30 -19.66
CA PRO A 102 12.72 10.87 -19.92
C PRO A 102 11.46 10.57 -20.74
N LEU A 103 10.37 11.33 -20.53
CA LEU A 103 9.15 11.18 -21.33
C LEU A 103 9.38 11.62 -22.77
N HIS A 104 10.09 12.74 -22.98
CA HIS A 104 10.41 13.22 -24.33
C HIS A 104 11.29 12.24 -25.10
N ARG A 105 12.33 11.68 -24.47
CA ARG A 105 13.15 10.64 -25.12
C ARG A 105 12.35 9.41 -25.51
N SER A 106 11.31 9.09 -24.74
CA SER A 106 10.41 7.97 -25.00
C SER A 106 9.39 8.27 -26.10
N MET A 107 8.85 9.49 -26.17
CA MET A 107 7.64 9.81 -26.92
C MET A 107 7.80 10.82 -28.07
N ASP A 108 8.73 11.77 -27.97
CA ASP A 108 8.91 12.84 -28.96
C ASP A 108 10.00 12.47 -29.97
N VAL A 109 9.59 12.08 -31.17
CA VAL A 109 10.50 11.69 -32.27
C VAL A 109 11.47 12.79 -32.69
N ASN A 110 11.17 14.06 -32.38
CA ASN A 110 12.03 15.19 -32.71
C ASN A 110 12.94 15.62 -31.55
N TYR A 111 12.81 15.00 -30.37
CA TYR A 111 13.59 15.37 -29.20
C TYR A 111 15.02 14.83 -29.27
N PRO A 112 16.05 15.63 -28.94
CA PRO A 112 17.44 15.15 -28.91
C PRO A 112 17.60 13.96 -27.96
N GLY A 113 18.05 12.83 -28.50
CA GLY A 113 18.20 11.58 -27.74
C GLY A 113 16.91 10.76 -27.62
N TYR A 114 15.94 10.97 -28.51
CA TYR A 114 14.83 10.04 -28.72
C TYR A 114 15.34 8.62 -28.96
N ASP A 115 14.84 7.67 -28.16
CA ASP A 115 15.17 6.24 -28.28
C ASP A 115 13.93 5.34 -28.32
N GLY A 116 12.73 5.92 -28.13
CA GLY A 116 11.46 5.18 -28.13
C GLY A 116 11.33 4.16 -26.99
N LYS A 117 12.24 4.15 -26.02
CA LYS A 117 12.23 3.15 -24.95
C LYS A 117 11.17 3.49 -23.89
N PRO A 118 10.50 2.50 -23.29
CA PRO A 118 9.57 2.73 -22.19
C PRO A 118 10.27 3.38 -20.99
N ILE A 119 9.50 4.13 -20.19
CA ILE A 119 9.99 4.69 -18.93
C ILE A 119 10.20 3.56 -17.91
N GLU A 120 11.42 3.44 -17.40
CA GLU A 120 11.82 2.40 -16.44
C GLU A 120 11.45 2.78 -15.00
N TRP A 121 10.16 2.72 -14.68
CA TRP A 121 9.65 3.03 -13.34
C TRP A 121 10.21 2.08 -12.26
N VAL A 122 10.55 2.63 -11.09
CA VAL A 122 10.95 1.83 -9.93
C VAL A 122 9.72 1.45 -9.13
N ARG A 123 9.43 0.14 -9.08
CA ARG A 123 8.25 -0.37 -8.37
C ARG A 123 8.39 -0.16 -6.86
N VAL A 124 7.39 0.47 -6.25
CA VAL A 124 7.31 0.69 -4.78
C VAL A 124 6.70 -0.53 -4.10
N HIS A 125 5.49 -0.90 -4.51
CA HIS A 125 4.74 -2.01 -3.96
C HIS A 125 5.07 -3.29 -4.74
N LYS A 126 5.79 -4.23 -4.12
CA LYS A 126 6.07 -5.56 -4.71
C LYS A 126 5.77 -6.66 -3.71
N SER A 127 4.71 -7.42 -3.97
CA SER A 127 4.51 -8.72 -3.33
C SER A 127 5.53 -9.73 -3.89
N PRO A 128 5.92 -10.75 -3.11
CA PRO A 128 6.76 -11.84 -3.61
C PRO A 128 6.10 -12.56 -4.81
N ASP A 129 6.92 -13.09 -5.72
CA ASP A 129 6.42 -13.64 -6.98
C ASP A 129 5.59 -14.95 -6.80
N TYR A 130 5.66 -15.57 -5.62
CA TYR A 130 4.80 -16.71 -5.22
C TYR A 130 3.46 -16.28 -4.59
N VAL A 131 3.14 -14.98 -4.62
CA VAL A 131 1.88 -14.40 -4.16
C VAL A 131 1.12 -13.83 -5.36
N TYR A 132 -0.01 -14.43 -5.67
CA TYR A 132 -0.93 -13.97 -6.69
C TYR A 132 -1.94 -13.03 -6.06
N PHE A 133 -1.74 -11.73 -6.30
CA PHE A 133 -2.68 -10.70 -5.91
C PHE A 133 -3.55 -10.30 -7.11
N ASN A 134 -4.84 -10.10 -6.87
CA ASN A 134 -5.79 -9.73 -7.91
C ASN A 134 -6.53 -8.42 -7.58
N HIS A 135 -6.18 -7.30 -8.22
CA HIS A 135 -6.80 -5.99 -7.99
C HIS A 135 -8.31 -6.02 -8.24
N SER A 136 -8.76 -6.55 -9.38
CA SER A 136 -10.19 -6.57 -9.74
C SER A 136 -11.05 -7.37 -8.76
N ALA A 137 -10.48 -8.38 -8.09
CA ALA A 137 -11.17 -9.12 -7.04
C ALA A 137 -11.47 -8.25 -5.78
N HIS A 138 -10.68 -7.21 -5.54
CA HIS A 138 -10.82 -6.34 -4.36
C HIS A 138 -11.63 -5.08 -4.69
N VAL A 139 -11.28 -4.35 -5.75
CA VAL A 139 -11.94 -3.06 -6.05
C VAL A 139 -13.41 -3.25 -6.43
N ASN A 140 -13.74 -4.32 -7.15
CA ASN A 140 -15.13 -4.68 -7.48
C ASN A 140 -15.92 -5.24 -6.30
N ARG A 141 -15.29 -5.35 -5.13
CA ARG A 141 -15.90 -5.77 -3.87
C ARG A 141 -15.87 -4.67 -2.81
N GLY A 142 -15.64 -3.42 -3.21
CA GLY A 142 -15.77 -2.27 -2.31
C GLY A 142 -14.51 -1.96 -1.49
N ILE A 143 -13.35 -2.51 -1.87
CA ILE A 143 -12.08 -2.18 -1.23
C ILE A 143 -11.44 -1.01 -1.98
N SER A 144 -11.29 0.13 -1.30
CA SER A 144 -10.66 1.33 -1.84
C SER A 144 -9.14 1.21 -1.95
N CYS A 145 -8.56 1.92 -2.93
CA CYS A 145 -7.12 2.11 -3.07
C CYS A 145 -6.49 2.67 -1.79
N GLN A 146 -7.20 3.54 -1.07
CA GLN A 146 -6.73 4.21 0.13
C GLN A 146 -6.38 3.22 1.26
N SER A 147 -7.14 2.12 1.39
CA SER A 147 -6.92 1.12 2.43
C SER A 147 -5.59 0.38 2.29
N CYS A 148 -5.03 0.30 1.07
CA CYS A 148 -3.81 -0.44 0.78
C CYS A 148 -2.62 0.48 0.46
N HIS A 149 -2.87 1.61 -0.21
CA HIS A 149 -1.84 2.53 -0.71
C HIS A 149 -1.78 3.86 0.07
N GLY A 150 -2.62 4.03 1.09
CA GLY A 150 -2.78 5.28 1.84
C GLY A 150 -3.32 6.42 0.97
N ASP A 151 -3.17 7.66 1.42
CA ASP A 151 -3.62 8.88 0.72
C ASP A 151 -2.75 9.22 -0.51
N VAL A 152 -2.70 8.32 -1.49
CA VAL A 152 -1.87 8.49 -2.70
C VAL A 152 -2.24 9.76 -3.47
N ASN A 153 -3.50 10.18 -3.42
CA ASN A 153 -3.95 11.43 -4.03
C ASN A 153 -3.22 12.66 -3.50
N LYS A 154 -2.62 12.62 -2.30
CA LYS A 154 -1.85 13.73 -1.70
C LYS A 154 -0.34 13.53 -1.81
N MET A 155 0.11 12.41 -2.38
CA MET A 155 1.53 12.08 -2.46
C MET A 155 2.22 12.79 -3.63
N GLU A 156 3.28 13.53 -3.32
CA GLU A 156 4.19 14.09 -4.34
C GLU A 156 5.14 13.03 -4.90
N VAL A 157 5.49 12.05 -4.07
CA VAL A 157 6.22 10.84 -4.45
C VAL A 157 5.56 9.69 -3.71
N VAL A 158 5.26 8.60 -4.42
CA VAL A 158 4.65 7.41 -3.81
C VAL A 158 5.65 6.73 -2.90
N TYR A 159 5.17 6.33 -1.72
CA TYR A 159 5.91 5.52 -0.76
C TYR A 159 5.03 4.38 -0.23
N GLN A 160 5.68 3.37 0.34
CA GLN A 160 5.02 2.22 0.94
C GLN A 160 4.38 2.62 2.29
N VAL A 161 3.06 2.75 2.35
CA VAL A 161 2.32 3.09 3.59
C VAL A 161 2.08 1.84 4.43
N GLU A 162 1.58 0.79 3.78
CA GLU A 162 1.24 -0.47 4.43
C GLU A 162 2.29 -1.52 4.16
N ASN A 163 2.52 -2.43 5.11
CA ASN A 163 3.59 -3.43 4.99
C ASN A 163 3.25 -4.58 4.01
N HIS A 164 1.97 -4.75 3.65
CA HIS A 164 1.47 -5.81 2.74
C HIS A 164 1.97 -7.23 3.07
N SER A 165 2.23 -7.51 4.34
CA SER A 165 2.56 -8.86 4.80
C SER A 165 1.35 -9.79 4.77
N MET A 166 1.60 -11.10 4.76
CA MET A 166 0.53 -12.10 4.86
C MET A 166 -0.37 -11.88 6.08
N GLY A 167 0.20 -11.52 7.24
CA GLY A 167 -0.57 -11.23 8.45
C GLY A 167 -1.55 -10.08 8.24
N TRP A 168 -1.06 -8.98 7.66
CA TRP A 168 -1.89 -7.82 7.32
C TRP A 168 -3.02 -8.17 6.34
N CYS A 169 -2.71 -8.94 5.27
CA CYS A 169 -3.73 -9.39 4.32
C CYS A 169 -4.79 -10.28 5.00
N LEU A 170 -4.36 -11.21 5.85
CA LEU A 170 -5.25 -12.14 6.54
C LEU A 170 -6.12 -11.45 7.59
N ASP A 171 -5.61 -10.44 8.28
CA ASP A 171 -6.40 -9.66 9.22
C ASP A 171 -7.56 -8.95 8.51
N CYS A 172 -7.31 -8.40 7.32
CA CYS A 172 -8.36 -7.85 6.46
C CYS A 172 -9.31 -8.95 5.94
N HIS A 173 -8.80 -10.10 5.47
CA HIS A 173 -9.66 -11.20 5.00
C HIS A 173 -10.57 -11.77 6.10
N ARG A 174 -10.13 -11.73 7.38
CA ARG A 174 -10.92 -12.17 8.54
C ARG A 174 -12.01 -11.16 8.92
N ALA A 175 -11.74 -9.87 8.76
CA ALA A 175 -12.65 -8.79 9.13
C ALA A 175 -12.82 -7.75 7.99
N PRO A 176 -13.31 -8.15 6.80
CA PRO A 176 -13.37 -7.27 5.64
C PRO A 176 -14.32 -6.09 5.86
N GLU A 177 -15.37 -6.26 6.68
CA GLU A 177 -16.36 -5.21 6.99
C GLU A 177 -15.74 -3.91 7.50
N LYS A 178 -14.55 -3.95 8.09
CA LYS A 178 -13.84 -2.75 8.55
C LYS A 178 -13.26 -1.88 7.42
N HIS A 179 -13.19 -2.42 6.21
CA HIS A 179 -12.55 -1.79 5.06
C HIS A 179 -13.47 -1.64 3.85
N LEU A 180 -14.68 -2.19 3.91
CA LEU A 180 -15.66 -2.12 2.83
C LEU A 180 -16.26 -0.72 2.69
N ARG A 181 -16.48 -0.33 1.44
CA ARG A 181 -17.17 0.89 1.04
C ARG A 181 -18.18 0.59 -0.08
N PRO A 182 -19.19 1.45 -0.26
CA PRO A 182 -20.05 1.42 -1.44
C PRO A 182 -19.21 1.46 -2.73
N LEU A 183 -19.67 0.79 -3.80
CA LEU A 183 -18.87 0.62 -5.02
C LEU A 183 -18.59 1.95 -5.72
N GLU A 184 -19.53 2.88 -5.63
CA GLU A 184 -19.42 4.23 -6.15
C GLU A 184 -18.37 5.09 -5.41
N GLU A 185 -17.94 4.66 -4.22
CA GLU A 185 -16.98 5.37 -3.37
C GLU A 185 -15.57 4.74 -3.35
N VAL A 186 -15.35 3.66 -4.12
CA VAL A 186 -14.08 2.91 -4.13
C VAL A 186 -12.89 3.78 -4.52
N PHE A 187 -13.07 4.64 -5.52
CA PHE A 187 -12.03 5.55 -6.03
C PHE A 187 -12.10 6.95 -5.40
N ASN A 188 -13.02 7.19 -4.46
CA ASN A 188 -13.16 8.47 -3.79
C ASN A 188 -12.28 8.54 -2.53
N PHE A 189 -11.22 9.34 -2.60
CA PHE A 189 -10.30 9.57 -1.49
C PHE A 189 -10.83 10.58 -0.44
N ALA A 190 -11.92 11.28 -0.74
CA ALA A 190 -12.64 12.12 0.22
C ALA A 190 -13.74 11.36 0.96
N TYR A 191 -13.92 10.06 0.71
CA TYR A 191 -14.95 9.26 1.34
C TYR A 191 -14.82 9.24 2.87
N ASN A 192 -15.95 9.48 3.53
CA ASN A 192 -16.12 9.28 4.96
C ASN A 192 -17.45 8.56 5.19
N ALA A 193 -17.42 7.46 5.95
CA ALA A 193 -18.59 6.63 6.17
C ALA A 193 -19.72 7.35 6.93
N GLU A 194 -19.39 8.22 7.90
CA GLU A 194 -20.38 9.00 8.64
C GLU A 194 -21.08 10.02 7.73
N THR A 195 -20.31 10.74 6.92
CA THR A 195 -20.86 11.65 5.90
C THR A 195 -21.74 10.91 4.90
N TYR A 196 -21.30 9.73 4.44
CA TYR A 196 -22.08 8.90 3.53
C TYR A 196 -23.41 8.46 4.17
N LEU A 197 -23.42 8.03 5.42
CA LEU A 197 -24.64 7.64 6.14
C LEU A 197 -25.61 8.82 6.30
N ASN A 198 -25.09 10.01 6.64
CA ASN A 198 -25.90 11.23 6.76
C ASN A 198 -26.57 11.63 5.43
N ASN A 199 -25.86 11.45 4.32
CA ASN A 199 -26.38 11.74 2.98
C ASN A 199 -27.35 10.66 2.47
N ASN A 200 -27.40 9.49 3.13
CA ASN A 200 -28.21 8.34 2.73
C ASN A 200 -29.14 7.87 3.86
N PRO A 201 -30.14 8.69 4.27
CA PRO A 201 -30.98 8.40 5.44
C PRO A 201 -31.83 7.12 5.31
N HIS A 202 -32.05 6.64 4.09
CA HIS A 202 -32.73 5.37 3.84
C HIS A 202 -31.97 4.16 4.43
N LEU A 203 -30.65 4.24 4.58
CA LEU A 203 -29.83 3.20 5.21
C LEU A 203 -30.09 3.10 6.72
N ALA A 204 -30.38 4.22 7.38
CA ALA A 204 -30.77 4.23 8.79
C ALA A 204 -32.09 3.47 9.03
N GLY A 205 -33.04 3.59 8.09
CA GLY A 205 -34.27 2.80 8.08
C GLY A 205 -34.06 1.29 7.90
N GLN A 206 -32.86 0.88 7.47
CA GLN A 206 -32.45 -0.52 7.32
C GLN A 206 -31.54 -0.98 8.46
N GLY A 207 -31.46 -0.22 9.56
CA GLY A 207 -30.67 -0.56 10.74
C GLY A 207 -29.18 -0.19 10.68
N VAL A 208 -28.72 0.50 9.63
CA VAL A 208 -27.33 0.93 9.50
C VAL A 208 -27.10 2.24 10.25
N LYS A 209 -26.35 2.19 11.36
CA LYS A 209 -26.08 3.40 12.17
C LYS A 209 -24.60 3.72 12.26
N THR A 210 -23.76 2.69 12.19
CA THR A 210 -22.31 2.81 12.32
C THR A 210 -21.60 2.44 11.01
N THR A 211 -20.33 2.81 10.91
CA THR A 211 -19.46 2.36 9.80
C THR A 211 -19.34 0.83 9.77
N GLU A 212 -19.34 0.18 10.94
CA GLU A 212 -19.30 -1.27 11.03
C GLU A 212 -20.60 -1.91 10.52
N ASP A 213 -21.76 -1.35 10.88
CA ASP A 213 -23.05 -1.80 10.34
C ASP A 213 -23.09 -1.68 8.82
N LEU A 214 -22.53 -0.59 8.27
CA LEU A 214 -22.45 -0.39 6.82
C LEU A 214 -21.57 -1.46 6.19
N GLY A 215 -20.39 -1.72 6.76
CA GLY A 215 -19.49 -2.77 6.30
C GLY A 215 -20.13 -4.16 6.33
N LEU A 216 -20.83 -4.51 7.42
CA LEU A 216 -21.54 -5.79 7.57
C LEU A 216 -22.66 -5.92 6.52
N LYS A 217 -23.43 -4.86 6.29
CA LYS A 217 -24.45 -4.83 5.25
C LYS A 217 -23.85 -5.01 3.86
N LEU A 218 -22.77 -4.30 3.54
CA LEU A 218 -22.10 -4.41 2.24
C LEU A 218 -21.52 -5.83 2.04
N LYS A 219 -20.96 -6.42 3.09
CA LYS A 219 -20.47 -7.81 3.09
C LYS A 219 -21.58 -8.79 2.74
N GLU A 220 -22.76 -8.62 3.34
CA GLU A 220 -23.95 -9.44 3.05
C GLU A 220 -24.46 -9.20 1.62
N GLN A 221 -24.68 -7.95 1.24
CA GLN A 221 -25.23 -7.56 -0.06
C GLN A 221 -24.35 -8.04 -1.22
N PHE A 222 -23.03 -7.92 -1.08
CA PHE A 222 -22.07 -8.33 -2.10
C PHE A 222 -21.61 -9.79 -1.97
N LYS A 223 -22.16 -10.53 -1.00
CA LYS A 223 -21.82 -11.94 -0.71
C LYS A 223 -20.31 -12.14 -0.56
N ILE A 224 -19.66 -11.25 0.19
CA ILE A 224 -18.22 -11.22 0.37
C ILE A 224 -17.82 -12.27 1.40
N ASN A 225 -17.13 -13.31 0.92
CA ASN A 225 -16.58 -14.38 1.74
C ASN A 225 -15.11 -14.61 1.38
N PRO A 226 -14.18 -13.77 1.89
CA PRO A 226 -12.76 -13.89 1.57
C PRO A 226 -12.24 -15.21 2.11
N LYS A 227 -11.51 -15.93 1.25
CA LYS A 227 -10.87 -17.19 1.64
C LYS A 227 -9.55 -16.88 2.35
N THR A 228 -9.23 -17.68 3.35
CA THR A 228 -7.96 -17.62 4.11
C THR A 228 -7.08 -18.85 3.84
N SER A 229 -7.48 -19.70 2.89
CA SER A 229 -6.69 -20.86 2.48
C SER A 229 -5.51 -20.45 1.59
N CYS A 230 -4.44 -21.25 1.60
CA CYS A 230 -3.25 -20.98 0.80
C CYS A 230 -3.56 -20.85 -0.69
N ALA A 231 -4.47 -21.67 -1.22
CA ALA A 231 -4.86 -21.66 -2.64
C ALA A 231 -5.45 -20.32 -3.11
N THR A 232 -5.89 -19.47 -2.18
CA THR A 232 -6.39 -18.13 -2.50
C THR A 232 -5.31 -17.25 -3.13
N CYS A 233 -4.06 -17.36 -2.67
CA CYS A 233 -2.97 -16.46 -3.05
C CYS A 233 -1.68 -17.19 -3.47
N HIS A 234 -1.54 -18.49 -3.19
CA HIS A 234 -0.34 -19.28 -3.44
C HIS A 234 -0.68 -20.46 -4.37
N HIS A 235 -0.65 -20.26 -5.68
CA HIS A 235 -0.97 -21.30 -6.67
C HIS A 235 -0.03 -21.29 -7.87
#